data_AF-A0A2M7EPP7-F1
#
_entry.id   AF-A0A2M7EPP7-F1
#
_cell.length_a   1.000
_cell.length_b   1.000
_cell.length_c   1.000
_cell.angle_alpha   90.00
_cell.angle_beta   90.00
_cell.angle_gamma   90.00
#
_symmetry.space_group_name_H-M   'P 1'
#
loop_
_entity.id
_entity.type
_entity.pdbx_description
1 polymer ?
#
loop_
_entity_poly.entity_id
_entity_poly.type
_entity_poly.pdbx_seq_one_letter_code
_entity_poly.pdbx_strand_id
1 'polypeptide(L)'
;AVHGAVEADFAGLKLVEVQREDLPSIGRLLTILRAAPGRIILFCDDLSFSHDDEHYKSLKTVLDGGVEGRPDNVIFYATSNRRHLMPRDMIENERSSAINPSESVEEKVSLSDRFGLWLGFHPCDQAAYLAMIRGYCDAYGVEIDDATLRAEAIEWQATRGARSGRVAWQYFTDLAGRRGVKI
;
A
#
# COMPACT_ATOMS: atom_id res chain seq x y z
N ALA A 1 3.18 13.52 11.59
CA ALA A 1 2.38 12.86 10.53
C ALA A 1 3.21 12.82 9.25
N VAL A 2 3.05 11.78 8.41
CA VAL A 2 3.85 11.57 7.18
C VAL A 2 3.85 12.79 6.26
N HIS A 3 2.71 13.46 6.08
CA HIS A 3 2.61 14.71 5.33
C HIS A 3 3.61 15.80 5.80
N GLY A 4 3.84 15.91 7.11
CA GLY A 4 4.78 16.88 7.68
C GLY A 4 6.24 16.58 7.36
N ALA A 5 6.59 15.29 7.23
CA ALA A 5 7.93 14.89 6.78
C ALA A 5 8.10 15.13 5.28
N VAL A 6 7.07 14.82 4.48
CA VAL A 6 7.09 15.03 3.02
C VAL A 6 7.31 16.51 2.68
N GLU A 7 6.62 17.44 3.34
CA GLU A 7 6.82 18.88 3.08
C GLU A 7 8.22 19.36 3.49
N ALA A 8 8.81 18.79 4.54
CA ALA A 8 10.14 19.17 5.01
C ALA A 8 11.23 18.80 3.99
N ASP A 9 11.12 17.62 3.38
CA ASP A 9 12.10 17.12 2.41
C ASP A 9 11.78 17.56 0.96
N PHE A 10 10.51 17.83 0.66
CA PHE A 10 10.02 18.16 -0.68
C PHE A 10 9.04 19.35 -0.64
N ALA A 11 9.59 20.56 -0.52
CA ALA A 11 8.80 21.80 -0.47
C ALA A 11 7.83 21.91 -1.67
N GLY A 12 6.55 22.15 -1.38
CA GLY A 12 5.51 22.28 -2.41
C GLY A 12 4.95 20.96 -2.97
N LEU A 13 5.36 19.81 -2.42
CA LEU A 13 4.74 18.50 -2.68
C LEU A 13 3.57 18.30 -1.70
N LYS A 14 2.38 18.05 -2.23
CA LYS A 14 1.17 17.78 -1.43
C LYS A 14 0.80 16.31 -1.49
N LEU A 15 0.31 15.79 -0.36
CA LEU A 15 -0.24 14.45 -0.26
C LEU A 15 -1.75 14.55 -0.02
N VAL A 16 -2.54 13.94 -0.89
CA VAL A 16 -4.00 13.85 -0.79
C VAL A 16 -4.35 12.37 -0.66
N GLU A 17 -4.95 11.98 0.45
CA GLU A 17 -5.45 10.62 0.64
C GLU A 17 -6.89 10.52 0.11
N VAL A 18 -7.18 9.46 -0.64
CA VAL A 18 -8.52 9.09 -1.12
C VAL A 18 -8.85 7.71 -0.62
N GLN A 19 -10.05 7.54 -0.07
CA GLN A 19 -10.54 6.23 0.34
C GLN A 19 -11.06 5.46 -0.87
N ARG A 20 -11.03 4.13 -0.80
CA ARG A 20 -11.51 3.26 -1.88
C ARG A 20 -12.98 3.52 -2.23
N GLU A 21 -13.78 3.88 -1.24
CA GLU A 21 -15.20 4.19 -1.40
C GLU A 21 -15.44 5.50 -2.18
N ASP A 22 -14.45 6.39 -2.22
CA ASP A 22 -14.52 7.68 -2.90
C ASP A 22 -14.00 7.64 -4.35
N LEU A 23 -13.52 6.48 -4.82
CA LEU A 23 -13.06 6.28 -6.20
C LEU A 23 -14.06 6.70 -7.27
N PRO A 24 -15.40 6.57 -7.11
CA PRO A 24 -16.36 7.12 -8.07
C PRO A 24 -16.24 8.63 -8.28
N SER A 25 -15.73 9.36 -7.29
CA SER A 25 -15.56 10.82 -7.33
C SER A 25 -14.18 11.28 -7.82
N ILE A 26 -13.26 10.36 -8.09
CA ILE A 26 -11.85 10.66 -8.37
C ILE A 26 -11.67 11.56 -9.60
N GLY A 27 -12.51 11.41 -10.64
CA GLY A 27 -12.48 12.28 -11.82
C GLY A 27 -12.73 13.76 -11.46
N ARG A 28 -13.75 14.02 -10.64
CA ARG A 28 -14.07 15.38 -10.15
C ARG A 28 -12.94 15.94 -9.30
N LEU A 29 -12.33 15.10 -8.46
CA LEU A 29 -11.16 15.50 -7.67
C LEU A 29 -10.00 15.91 -8.58
N LEU A 30 -9.68 15.13 -9.62
CA LEU A 30 -8.61 15.47 -10.56
C LEU A 30 -8.84 16.78 -11.30
N THR A 31 -10.09 17.12 -11.64
CA THR A 31 -10.42 18.43 -12.23
C THR A 31 -10.06 19.58 -11.29
N ILE A 32 -10.34 19.43 -9.99
CA ILE A 32 -9.97 20.43 -8.98
C ILE A 32 -8.45 20.49 -8.81
N LEU A 33 -7.79 19.34 -8.70
CA LEU A 33 -6.35 19.24 -8.49
C LEU A 33 -5.53 19.76 -9.67
N ARG A 34 -6.06 19.70 -10.91
CA ARG A 34 -5.42 20.27 -12.10
C ARG A 34 -5.16 21.77 -11.98
N ALA A 35 -6.09 22.50 -11.36
CA ALA A 35 -5.96 23.95 -11.15
C ALA A 35 -5.17 24.30 -9.87
N ALA A 36 -4.87 23.31 -9.03
CA ALA A 36 -4.18 23.54 -7.77
C ALA A 36 -2.66 23.77 -7.99
N PRO A 37 -2.05 24.72 -7.27
CA PRO A 37 -0.61 24.95 -7.36
C PRO A 37 0.17 23.80 -6.69
N GLY A 38 1.33 23.47 -7.26
CA GLY A 38 2.27 22.47 -6.71
C GLY A 38 2.12 21.08 -7.32
N ARG A 39 2.99 20.16 -6.87
CA ARG A 39 2.96 18.74 -7.25
C ARG A 39 2.16 17.97 -6.22
N ILE A 40 1.37 16.98 -6.64
CA ILE A 40 0.42 16.29 -5.79
C ILE A 40 0.55 14.78 -5.96
N ILE A 41 0.70 14.07 -4.84
CA ILE A 41 0.53 12.63 -4.77
C ILE A 41 -0.90 12.38 -4.30
N LEU A 42 -1.71 11.76 -5.16
CA LEU A 42 -3.00 11.22 -4.79
C LEU A 42 -2.79 9.77 -4.35
N PHE A 43 -3.02 9.48 -3.08
CA PHE A 43 -2.71 8.21 -2.44
C PHE A 43 -3.98 7.46 -2.04
N CYS A 44 -4.04 6.17 -2.38
CA CYS A 44 -5.11 5.27 -1.94
C CYS A 44 -4.49 4.11 -1.16
N ASP A 45 -4.84 3.97 0.12
CA ASP A 45 -4.39 2.83 0.92
C ASP A 45 -5.26 1.59 0.65
N ASP A 46 -4.66 0.41 0.72
CA ASP A 46 -5.27 -0.91 0.56
C ASP A 46 -6.26 -1.04 -0.61
N LEU A 47 -5.80 -0.62 -1.79
CA LEU A 47 -6.58 -0.71 -3.01
C LEU A 47 -6.72 -2.19 -3.42
N SER A 48 -7.89 -2.76 -3.17
CA SER A 48 -8.28 -4.05 -3.72
C SER A 48 -9.78 -4.13 -3.94
N PHE A 49 -10.19 -4.86 -4.98
CA PHE A 49 -11.59 -4.97 -5.40
C PHE A 49 -12.15 -6.36 -5.11
N SER A 50 -13.47 -6.43 -4.90
CA SER A 50 -14.24 -7.68 -4.82
C SER A 50 -15.21 -7.79 -6.01
N HIS A 51 -15.88 -8.93 -6.16
CA HIS A 51 -16.78 -9.21 -7.29
C HIS A 51 -17.87 -8.16 -7.49
N ASP A 52 -18.38 -7.57 -6.40
CA ASP A 52 -19.50 -6.62 -6.43
C ASP A 52 -19.03 -5.16 -6.45
N ASP A 53 -17.73 -4.91 -6.50
CA ASP A 53 -17.18 -3.57 -6.47
C ASP A 53 -17.12 -3.00 -7.89
N GLU A 54 -18.04 -2.09 -8.24
CA GLU A 54 -18.03 -1.41 -9.53
C GLU A 54 -17.02 -0.25 -9.61
N HIS A 55 -16.38 0.12 -8.50
CA HIS A 55 -15.54 1.31 -8.43
C HIS A 55 -14.25 1.20 -9.29
N TYR A 56 -13.83 -0.03 -9.64
CA TYR A 56 -12.68 -0.23 -10.53
C TYR A 56 -12.86 0.39 -11.91
N LYS A 57 -14.11 0.53 -12.40
CA LYS A 57 -14.41 1.15 -13.71
C LYS A 57 -14.04 2.64 -13.72
N SER A 58 -14.34 3.34 -12.63
CA SER A 58 -13.99 4.75 -12.45
C SER A 58 -12.47 4.94 -12.43
N LEU A 59 -11.75 4.06 -11.72
CA LEU A 59 -10.29 4.10 -11.65
C LEU A 59 -9.64 3.73 -13.00
N LYS A 60 -10.16 2.71 -13.70
CA LYS A 60 -9.73 2.31 -15.06
C LYS A 60 -9.75 3.52 -15.99
N THR A 61 -10.88 4.22 -16.05
CA THR A 61 -11.09 5.40 -16.92
C THR A 61 -10.10 6.52 -16.62
N VAL A 62 -9.77 6.73 -15.34
CA VAL A 62 -8.80 7.75 -14.92
C VAL A 62 -7.38 7.36 -15.27
N LEU A 63 -6.99 6.10 -15.08
CA LEU A 63 -5.66 5.61 -15.39
C LEU A 63 -5.41 5.45 -16.90
N ASP A 64 -6.45 5.13 -17.68
CA ASP A 64 -6.41 5.12 -19.15
C ASP A 64 -6.18 6.51 -19.75
N GLY A 65 -6.45 7.57 -18.99
CA GLY A 65 -6.50 8.92 -19.52
C GLY A 65 -7.69 9.07 -20.45
N GLY A 66 -8.91 9.12 -19.89
CA GLY A 66 -10.10 9.56 -20.60
C GLY A 66 -9.91 10.93 -21.29
N VAL A 67 -10.95 11.49 -21.93
CA VAL A 67 -10.84 12.67 -22.82
C VAL A 67 -10.03 13.85 -22.24
N GLU A 68 -10.07 14.07 -20.92
CA GLU A 68 -9.32 15.15 -20.27
C GLU A 68 -7.89 14.79 -19.82
N GLY A 69 -7.55 13.49 -19.79
CA GLY A 69 -6.26 12.96 -19.33
C GLY A 69 -6.00 13.13 -17.82
N ARG A 70 -4.95 12.48 -17.30
CA ARG A 70 -4.45 12.73 -15.93
C ARG A 70 -3.72 14.09 -15.89
N PRO A 71 -3.95 14.93 -14.86
CA PRO A 71 -3.22 16.21 -14.73
C PRO A 71 -1.70 16.01 -14.59
N ASP A 72 -0.90 16.86 -15.24
CA ASP A 72 0.57 16.79 -15.22
C ASP A 72 1.18 17.00 -13.83
N ASN A 73 0.44 17.66 -12.93
CA ASN A 73 0.84 17.94 -11.57
C ASN A 73 0.41 16.86 -10.56
N VAL A 74 -0.32 15.83 -10.97
CA VAL A 74 -0.86 14.79 -10.07
C VAL A 74 -0.32 13.41 -10.43
N ILE A 75 0.25 12.69 -9.47
CA ILE A 75 0.61 11.26 -9.60
C ILE A 75 -0.25 10.40 -8.67
N PHE A 76 -0.67 9.22 -9.12
CA PHE A 76 -1.52 8.31 -8.33
C PHE A 76 -0.70 7.17 -7.74
N TYR A 77 -0.71 7.05 -6.41
CA TYR A 77 -0.06 5.98 -5.65
C TYR A 77 -1.12 5.12 -4.96
N ALA A 78 -0.89 3.81 -4.94
CA ALA A 78 -1.73 2.90 -4.18
C ALA A 78 -0.91 1.80 -3.52
N THR A 79 -1.35 1.36 -2.35
CA THR A 79 -0.88 0.11 -1.72
C THR A 79 -1.91 -0.98 -1.99
N SER A 80 -1.48 -2.25 -1.97
CA SER A 80 -2.39 -3.40 -2.05
C SER A 80 -1.79 -4.56 -1.30
N ASN A 81 -2.59 -5.22 -0.45
CA ASN A 81 -2.21 -6.47 0.20
C ASN A 81 -2.37 -7.69 -0.73
N ARG A 82 -2.87 -7.49 -1.95
CA ARG A 82 -3.10 -8.55 -2.95
C ARG A 82 -2.14 -8.36 -4.12
N ARG A 83 -1.59 -9.48 -4.62
CA ARG A 83 -0.75 -9.51 -5.82
C ARG A 83 -1.46 -8.96 -7.07
N HIS A 84 -2.78 -9.10 -7.12
CA HIS A 84 -3.61 -8.54 -8.17
C HIS A 84 -4.69 -7.67 -7.52
N LEU A 85 -4.97 -6.50 -8.10
CA LEU A 85 -6.01 -5.60 -7.62
C LEU A 85 -7.41 -6.22 -7.74
N MET A 86 -7.60 -7.16 -8.68
CA MET A 86 -8.84 -7.92 -8.86
C MET A 86 -8.64 -9.43 -8.62
N PRO A 87 -9.65 -10.13 -8.06
CA PRO A 87 -9.71 -11.59 -7.97
C PRO A 87 -9.53 -12.29 -9.33
N ARG A 88 -8.91 -13.48 -9.33
CA ARG A 88 -8.76 -14.29 -10.55
C ARG A 88 -10.10 -14.72 -11.15
N ASP A 89 -11.07 -15.05 -10.31
CA ASP A 89 -12.38 -15.53 -10.76
C ASP A 89 -13.20 -14.40 -11.40
N MET A 90 -12.99 -13.12 -11.04
CA MET A 90 -13.51 -11.95 -11.77
C MET A 90 -12.87 -11.84 -13.16
N ILE A 91 -11.54 -12.04 -13.22
CA ILE A 91 -10.79 -12.05 -14.47
C ILE A 91 -11.26 -13.19 -15.38
N GLU A 92 -11.73 -14.31 -14.81
CA GLU A 92 -12.19 -15.51 -15.53
C GLU A 92 -13.68 -15.51 -15.90
N ASN A 93 -14.59 -15.07 -15.02
CA ASN A 93 -16.04 -15.05 -15.30
C ASN A 93 -16.42 -14.08 -16.43
N GLU A 94 -15.69 -12.97 -16.56
CA GLU A 94 -15.84 -12.08 -17.70
C GLU A 94 -15.19 -12.63 -19.00
N ARG A 95 -14.45 -13.75 -18.96
CA ARG A 95 -14.03 -14.50 -20.18
C ARG A 95 -15.18 -15.31 -20.75
N SER A 96 -16.08 -15.79 -19.89
CA SER A 96 -17.16 -16.70 -20.25
C SER A 96 -18.37 -16.01 -20.90
N SER A 97 -18.52 -14.69 -20.75
CA SER A 97 -19.60 -13.89 -21.36
C SER A 97 -19.19 -13.14 -22.64
N ALA A 98 -17.92 -13.21 -23.04
CA ALA A 98 -17.38 -12.50 -24.19
C ALA A 98 -17.42 -13.34 -25.48
N ILE A 99 -17.91 -12.75 -26.57
CA ILE A 99 -18.05 -13.40 -27.90
C ILE A 99 -16.67 -13.80 -28.48
N ASN A 100 -15.60 -13.06 -28.10
CA ASN A 100 -14.20 -13.38 -28.41
C ASN A 100 -13.38 -13.47 -27.09
N PRO A 101 -13.00 -14.69 -26.66
CA PRO A 101 -12.26 -14.91 -25.41
C PRO A 101 -10.83 -14.32 -25.39
N SER A 102 -10.23 -14.06 -26.54
CA SER A 102 -8.86 -13.55 -26.66
C SER A 102 -8.75 -12.01 -26.59
N GLU A 103 -9.67 -11.27 -27.22
CA GLU A 103 -9.70 -9.78 -27.15
C GLU A 103 -10.11 -9.28 -25.75
N SER A 104 -10.97 -10.03 -25.06
CA SER A 104 -11.46 -9.70 -23.72
C SER A 104 -10.45 -10.01 -22.60
N VAL A 105 -9.41 -10.80 -22.86
CA VAL A 105 -8.30 -11.08 -21.94
C VAL A 105 -7.27 -9.95 -21.97
N GLU A 106 -6.96 -9.38 -23.15
CA GLU A 106 -6.08 -8.21 -23.30
C GLU A 106 -6.65 -6.97 -22.60
N GLU A 107 -7.97 -6.81 -22.58
CA GLU A 107 -8.62 -5.69 -21.88
C GLU A 107 -8.69 -5.82 -20.34
N LYS A 108 -8.26 -6.94 -19.73
CA LYS A 108 -8.62 -7.30 -18.33
C LYS A 108 -7.45 -7.70 -17.41
N VAL A 109 -6.23 -7.75 -17.94
CA VAL A 109 -5.01 -7.45 -17.16
C VAL A 109 -4.87 -5.92 -16.93
N SER A 110 -5.78 -5.15 -17.54
CA SER A 110 -5.61 -3.73 -17.84
C SER A 110 -5.56 -2.75 -16.68
N LEU A 111 -6.14 -3.00 -15.50
CA LEU A 111 -6.06 -2.00 -14.41
C LEU A 111 -4.69 -2.00 -13.74
N SER A 112 -4.20 -3.20 -13.47
CA SER A 112 -2.91 -3.41 -12.82
C SER A 112 -1.76 -2.93 -13.71
N ASP A 113 -1.82 -3.25 -15.01
CA ASP A 113 -0.80 -2.86 -15.99
C ASP A 113 -0.74 -1.34 -16.27
N ARG A 114 -1.78 -0.57 -15.91
CA ARG A 114 -1.77 0.90 -16.04
C ARG A 114 -0.93 1.61 -15.00
N PHE A 115 -0.55 0.92 -13.93
CA PHE A 115 0.45 1.45 -13.03
C PHE A 115 1.83 1.26 -13.67
N GLY A 116 2.46 2.38 -14.04
CA GLY A 116 3.76 2.36 -14.71
C GLY A 116 4.93 1.84 -13.85
N LEU A 117 4.74 1.69 -12.54
CA LEU A 117 5.73 1.13 -11.63
C LEU A 117 5.07 0.22 -10.60
N TRP A 118 5.63 -0.97 -10.43
CA TRP A 118 5.20 -1.97 -9.47
C TRP A 118 6.33 -2.25 -8.48
N LEU A 119 6.09 -1.95 -7.22
CA LEU A 119 7.03 -2.22 -6.13
C LEU A 119 6.47 -3.34 -5.26
N GLY A 120 7.03 -4.54 -5.43
CA GLY A 120 6.70 -5.68 -4.58
C GLY A 120 7.53 -5.68 -3.30
N PHE A 121 6.92 -6.05 -2.19
CA PHE A 121 7.62 -6.32 -0.95
C PHE A 121 7.91 -7.80 -0.81
N HIS A 122 9.13 -8.15 -0.41
CA HIS A 122 9.49 -9.53 -0.12
C HIS A 122 8.87 -9.97 1.22
N PRO A 123 8.52 -11.26 1.36
CA PRO A 123 8.12 -11.81 2.65
C PRO A 123 9.16 -11.49 3.73
N CYS A 124 8.68 -11.08 4.89
CA CYS A 124 9.54 -10.84 6.05
C CYS A 124 10.11 -12.17 6.54
N ASP A 125 11.37 -12.45 6.21
CA ASP A 125 12.08 -13.60 6.73
C ASP A 125 12.47 -13.40 8.21
N GLN A 126 13.01 -14.44 8.83
CA GLN A 126 13.37 -14.36 10.25
C GLN A 126 14.54 -13.40 10.50
N ALA A 127 15.48 -13.29 9.56
CA ALA A 127 16.63 -12.42 9.72
C ALA A 127 16.19 -10.95 9.68
N ALA A 128 15.35 -10.57 8.72
CA ALA A 128 14.73 -9.26 8.62
C ALA A 128 13.86 -8.95 9.85
N TYR A 129 13.07 -9.93 10.31
CA TYR A 129 12.25 -9.79 11.52
C TYR A 129 13.08 -9.46 12.76
N LEU A 130 14.15 -10.22 13.02
CA LEU A 130 15.06 -9.98 14.14
C LEU A 130 15.83 -8.67 13.99
N ALA A 131 16.27 -8.35 12.77
CA ALA A 131 16.98 -7.11 12.47
C ALA A 131 16.10 -5.87 12.73
N MET A 132 14.81 -5.91 12.38
CA MET A 132 13.87 -4.83 12.71
C MET A 132 13.76 -4.61 14.22
N ILE A 133 13.60 -5.69 14.99
CA ILE A 133 13.51 -5.62 16.46
C ILE A 133 14.79 -5.05 17.05
N ARG A 134 15.96 -5.54 16.60
CA ARG A 134 17.26 -5.03 17.03
C ARG A 134 17.39 -3.53 16.72
N GLY A 135 17.02 -3.13 15.51
CA GLY A 135 17.04 -1.72 15.11
C GLY A 135 16.15 -0.83 15.98
N TYR A 136 14.97 -1.31 16.39
CA TYR A 136 14.14 -0.59 17.35
C TYR A 136 14.79 -0.52 18.74
N CYS A 137 15.39 -1.61 19.22
CA CYS A 137 16.09 -1.62 20.51
C CYS A 137 17.24 -0.60 20.51
N ASP A 138 18.07 -0.60 19.47
CA ASP A 138 19.20 0.32 19.33
C ASP A 138 18.73 1.78 19.23
N ALA A 139 17.64 2.05 18.48
CA ALA A 139 17.11 3.41 18.30
C ALA A 139 16.54 4.03 19.59
N TYR A 140 15.99 3.20 20.49
CA TYR A 140 15.36 3.64 21.75
C TYR A 140 16.20 3.31 23.00
N GLY A 141 17.41 2.77 22.84
CA GLY A 141 18.31 2.42 23.95
C GLY A 141 17.79 1.30 24.85
N VAL A 142 17.08 0.32 24.29
CA VAL A 142 16.60 -0.86 25.03
C VAL A 142 17.67 -1.93 25.06
N GLU A 143 18.27 -2.14 26.24
CA GLU A 143 19.32 -3.15 26.44
C GLU A 143 18.74 -4.57 26.54
N ILE A 144 19.21 -5.45 25.65
CA ILE A 144 18.91 -6.88 25.62
C ILE A 144 20.03 -7.61 24.85
N ASP A 145 20.42 -8.80 25.32
CA ASP A 145 21.39 -9.63 24.60
C ASP A 145 20.74 -10.35 23.41
N ASP A 146 21.54 -10.64 22.38
CA ASP A 146 21.05 -11.19 21.12
C ASP A 146 20.41 -12.58 21.26
N ALA A 147 20.86 -13.39 22.23
CA ALA A 147 20.32 -14.72 22.44
C ALA A 147 18.91 -14.64 23.04
N THR A 148 18.72 -13.80 24.06
CA THR A 148 17.41 -13.54 24.67
C THR A 148 16.47 -12.87 23.69
N LEU A 149 16.91 -11.83 22.96
CA LEU A 149 16.09 -11.16 21.95
C LEU A 149 15.59 -12.17 20.91
N ARG A 150 16.47 -13.03 20.41
CA ARG A 150 16.11 -14.04 19.43
C ARG A 150 15.10 -15.04 19.99
N ALA A 151 15.32 -15.56 21.19
CA ALA A 151 14.44 -16.54 21.81
C ALA A 151 13.03 -15.96 22.02
N GLU A 152 12.94 -14.82 22.70
CA GLU A 152 11.67 -14.14 23.00
C GLU A 152 10.94 -13.71 21.72
N ALA A 153 11.65 -13.14 20.73
CA ALA A 153 11.04 -12.71 19.47
C ALA A 153 10.49 -13.88 18.65
N ILE A 154 11.18 -15.03 18.65
CA ILE A 154 10.73 -16.26 17.97
C ILE A 154 9.50 -16.85 18.66
N GLU A 155 9.45 -16.83 19.98
CA GLU A 155 8.27 -17.24 20.75
C GLU A 155 7.10 -16.29 20.45
N TRP A 156 7.33 -14.99 20.49
CA TRP A 156 6.31 -13.97 20.21
C TRP A 156 5.69 -14.14 18.82
N GLN A 157 6.50 -14.29 17.76
CA GLN A 157 5.95 -14.49 16.40
C GLN A 157 5.11 -15.78 16.31
N ALA A 158 5.46 -16.83 17.06
CA ALA A 158 4.74 -18.11 17.02
C ALA A 158 3.33 -17.95 17.60
N THR A 159 3.18 -17.15 18.66
CA THR A 159 1.85 -16.83 19.22
C THR A 159 0.98 -15.98 18.29
N ARG A 160 1.60 -15.16 17.42
CA ARG A 160 0.90 -14.28 16.48
C ARG A 160 0.65 -14.90 15.10
N GLY A 161 1.32 -16.02 14.79
CA GLY A 161 1.18 -16.73 13.52
C GLY A 161 1.75 -16.00 12.30
N ALA A 162 2.51 -14.91 12.49
CA ALA A 162 3.02 -14.10 11.38
C ALA A 162 4.35 -13.41 11.70
N ARG A 163 5.14 -13.18 10.65
CA ARG A 163 6.34 -12.33 10.65
C ARG A 163 6.05 -11.07 9.85
N SER A 164 6.09 -9.92 10.51
CA SER A 164 5.92 -8.62 9.86
C SER A 164 6.52 -7.50 10.71
N GLY A 165 6.72 -6.33 10.11
CA GLY A 165 7.12 -5.13 10.84
C GLY A 165 6.13 -4.77 11.96
N ARG A 166 4.82 -5.01 11.75
CA ARG A 166 3.79 -4.83 12.78
C ARG A 166 4.02 -5.74 14.00
N VAL A 167 4.28 -7.02 13.76
CA VAL A 167 4.54 -7.99 14.86
C VAL A 167 5.85 -7.65 15.57
N ALA A 168 6.88 -7.25 14.82
CA ALA A 168 8.16 -6.81 15.37
C ALA A 168 7.98 -5.59 16.29
N TRP A 169 7.23 -4.58 15.84
CA TRP A 169 6.92 -3.39 16.63
C TRP A 169 6.13 -3.70 17.90
N GLN A 170 5.16 -4.63 17.83
CA GLN A 170 4.39 -5.08 18.99
C GLN A 170 5.28 -5.76 20.04
N TYR A 171 6.16 -6.67 19.61
CA TYR A 171 7.13 -7.29 20.52
C TYR A 171 8.08 -6.25 21.14
N PHE A 172 8.62 -5.35 20.32
CA PHE A 172 9.47 -4.27 20.80
C PHE A 172 8.76 -3.38 21.83
N THR A 173 7.50 -3.02 21.58
CA THR A 173 6.70 -2.19 22.50
C THR A 173 6.49 -2.90 23.84
N ASP A 174 6.19 -4.21 23.83
CA ASP A 174 6.10 -5.02 25.04
C ASP A 174 7.43 -5.06 25.80
N LEU A 175 8.53 -5.31 25.10
CA LEU A 175 9.87 -5.33 25.67
C LEU A 175 10.24 -3.98 26.28
N ALA A 176 10.03 -2.87 25.56
CA ALA A 176 10.29 -1.52 26.04
C ALA A 176 9.48 -1.22 27.32
N GLY A 177 8.20 -1.63 27.34
CA GLY A 177 7.33 -1.54 28.52
C GLY A 177 7.87 -2.32 29.71
N ARG A 178 8.30 -3.58 29.52
CA ARG A 178 8.93 -4.42 30.57
C ARG A 178 10.24 -3.81 31.10
N ARG A 179 10.95 -3.05 30.25
CA ARG A 179 12.21 -2.38 30.59
C ARG A 179 12.03 -0.96 31.11
N GLY A 180 10.79 -0.45 31.20
CA GLY A 180 10.50 0.90 31.65
C GLY A 180 10.99 2.00 30.69
N VAL A 181 11.25 1.64 29.43
CA VAL A 181 11.68 2.58 28.39
C VAL A 181 10.46 3.22 27.75
N LYS A 182 10.45 4.56 27.70
CA LYS A 182 9.38 5.32 27.06
C LYS A 182 9.68 5.49 25.57
N ILE A 183 8.74 5.06 24.73
CA ILE A 183 8.74 5.23 23.27
C ILE A 183 7.98 6.49 22.84
#